data_AF-A0ABD3SDR4-F1
#
_entry.id   AF-A0ABD3SDR4-F1
#
_cell.length_a   1.000
_cell.length_b   1.000
_cell.length_c   1.000
_cell.angle_alpha   90.00
_cell.angle_beta   90.00
_cell.angle_gamma   90.00
#
_symmetry.space_group_name_H-M   'P 1'
#
loop_
_entity.id
_entity.type
_entity.pdbx_description
1 polymer ?
#
loop_
_entity_poly.entity_id
_entity_poly.type
_entity_poly.pdbx_seq_one_letter_code
_entity_poly.pdbx_strand_id
1 'polypeptide(L)'
;MSSAASPSPRFGHWVTFFIMSSITLGALIEARAHTDRLSPAARANQNYSVACCAILFLLSVLGVFFHSRPLLSGLIIGTRIERVTIFVLTAFWSALVGIVSDTRHGLATDSFGGISNGNLYYFSWGGLATGVSLMSSYVRSVLGIDLTEELRMRARRLQYSVWLGATRSIQMGSSARLL
;
A
#
# COMPACT_ATOMS: atom_id res chain seq x y z
N MET A 1 -22.41 -16.53 -31.17
CA MET A 1 -22.62 -16.03 -29.79
C MET A 1 -21.25 -15.78 -29.16
N SER A 2 -20.81 -14.53 -29.06
CA SER A 2 -19.55 -14.23 -28.35
C SER A 2 -19.82 -14.27 -26.85
N SER A 3 -19.16 -15.17 -26.12
CA SER A 3 -19.17 -15.13 -24.65
C SER A 3 -18.61 -13.78 -24.22
N ALA A 4 -19.40 -12.96 -23.51
CA ALA A 4 -18.92 -11.70 -22.96
C ALA A 4 -17.75 -11.98 -22.01
N ALA A 5 -16.56 -11.49 -22.35
CA ALA A 5 -15.38 -11.67 -21.52
C ALA A 5 -15.62 -11.00 -20.14
N SER A 6 -15.49 -11.76 -19.05
CA SER A 6 -15.61 -11.21 -17.72
C SER A 6 -14.44 -10.26 -17.43
N PRO A 7 -14.68 -9.09 -16.83
CA PRO A 7 -13.62 -8.15 -16.52
C PRO A 7 -12.61 -8.77 -15.56
N SER A 8 -11.33 -8.46 -15.77
CA SER A 8 -10.26 -9.01 -14.93
C SER A 8 -10.45 -8.58 -13.47
N PRO A 9 -10.28 -9.46 -12.47
CA PRO A 9 -10.42 -9.11 -11.05
C PRO A 9 -9.38 -8.06 -10.58
N ARG A 10 -8.32 -7.85 -11.38
CA ARG A 10 -7.27 -6.85 -11.15
C ARG A 10 -7.71 -5.42 -11.48
N PHE A 11 -8.72 -5.25 -12.33
CA PHE A 11 -9.17 -3.91 -12.72
C PHE A 11 -9.63 -3.10 -11.50
N GLY A 12 -10.41 -3.73 -10.60
CA GLY A 12 -10.84 -3.09 -9.36
C GLY A 12 -9.65 -2.61 -8.50
N HIS A 13 -8.61 -3.44 -8.38
CA HIS A 13 -7.42 -3.10 -7.62
C HIS A 13 -6.65 -1.91 -8.22
N TRP A 14 -6.52 -1.86 -9.55
CA TRP A 14 -5.91 -0.72 -10.24
C TRP A 14 -6.71 0.57 -10.05
N VAL A 15 -8.03 0.50 -10.12
CA VAL A 15 -8.92 1.65 -9.87
C VAL A 15 -8.79 2.12 -8.41
N THR A 16 -8.79 1.22 -7.43
CA THR A 16 -8.59 1.60 -6.03
C THR A 16 -7.22 2.24 -5.83
N PHE A 17 -6.16 1.67 -6.41
CA PHE A 17 -4.82 2.25 -6.32
C PHE A 17 -4.73 3.65 -6.97
N PHE A 18 -5.40 3.85 -8.10
CA PHE A 18 -5.52 5.17 -8.76
C PHE A 18 -6.22 6.20 -7.86
N ILE A 19 -7.33 5.82 -7.20
CA ILE A 19 -8.04 6.70 -6.26
C ILE A 19 -7.13 7.06 -5.08
N MET A 20 -6.48 6.07 -4.46
CA MET A 20 -5.53 6.29 -3.36
C MET A 20 -4.38 7.22 -3.79
N SER A 21 -3.86 7.02 -5.01
CA SER A 21 -2.81 7.86 -5.59
C SER A 21 -3.24 9.29 -5.81
N SER A 22 -4.47 9.49 -6.30
CA SER A 22 -5.05 10.82 -6.54
C SER A 22 -5.19 11.60 -5.22
N ILE A 23 -5.74 10.95 -4.19
CA ILE A 23 -5.95 11.57 -2.88
C ILE A 23 -4.61 11.88 -2.20
N THR A 24 -3.66 10.94 -2.24
CA THR A 24 -2.32 11.13 -1.66
C THR A 24 -1.57 12.27 -2.35
N LEU A 25 -1.64 12.36 -3.67
CA LEU A 25 -1.02 13.45 -4.44
C LEU A 25 -1.66 14.80 -4.08
N GLY A 26 -2.99 14.87 -4.01
CA GLY A 26 -3.70 16.09 -3.59
C GLY A 26 -3.30 16.53 -2.19
N ALA A 27 -3.29 15.61 -1.23
CA ALA A 27 -2.89 15.86 0.15
C ALA A 27 -1.42 16.30 0.27
N LEU A 28 -0.51 15.76 -0.55
CA LEU A 28 0.89 16.20 -0.59
C LEU A 28 1.04 17.63 -1.13
N ILE A 29 0.27 18.00 -2.16
CA ILE A 29 0.28 19.35 -2.73
C ILE A 29 -0.28 20.35 -1.72
N GLU A 30 -1.36 20.00 -1.04
CA GLU A 30 -1.94 20.82 0.04
C GLU A 30 -0.96 20.97 1.21
N ALA A 31 -0.35 19.87 1.67
CA ALA A 31 0.67 19.93 2.71
C ALA A 31 1.80 20.89 2.32
N ARG A 32 2.26 20.84 1.07
CA ARG A 32 3.30 21.74 0.53
C ARG A 32 2.95 23.20 0.64
N ALA A 33 1.69 23.58 0.45
CA ALA A 33 1.25 24.97 0.61
C ALA A 33 1.39 25.50 2.05
N HIS A 34 1.41 24.63 3.06
CA HIS A 34 1.55 25.00 4.47
C HIS A 34 2.97 24.85 5.03
N THR A 35 3.95 24.53 4.17
CA THR A 35 5.26 24.02 4.58
C THR A 35 6.38 25.08 4.57
N ASP A 36 6.07 26.36 4.40
CA ASP A 36 7.07 27.42 4.19
C ASP A 36 8.11 27.57 5.31
N ARG A 37 7.85 27.03 6.51
CA ARG A 37 8.73 27.09 7.69
C ARG A 37 9.65 25.88 7.89
N LEU A 38 9.61 24.88 7.01
CA LEU A 38 10.43 23.66 7.18
C LEU A 38 11.91 23.87 6.86
N SER A 39 12.74 23.00 7.45
CA SER A 39 14.17 22.92 7.15
C SER A 39 14.41 22.56 5.66
N PRO A 40 15.55 22.97 5.08
CA PRO A 40 15.87 22.66 3.68
C PRO A 40 15.82 21.15 3.35
N ALA A 41 16.22 20.30 4.30
CA ALA A 41 16.17 18.85 4.15
C ALA A 41 14.73 18.33 4.06
N ALA A 42 13.81 18.84 4.90
CA ALA A 42 12.42 18.43 4.85
C ALA A 42 11.71 18.91 3.57
N ARG A 43 12.07 20.09 3.05
CA ARG A 43 11.61 20.56 1.74
C ARG A 43 12.08 19.67 0.59
N ALA A 44 13.32 19.18 0.63
CA ALA A 44 13.83 18.24 -0.36
C ALA A 44 13.06 16.91 -0.34
N ASN A 45 12.81 16.35 0.84
CA ASN A 45 12.02 15.13 1.01
C ASN A 45 10.57 15.30 0.56
N GLN A 46 9.96 16.47 0.82
CA GLN A 46 8.63 16.79 0.33
C GLN A 46 8.58 16.85 -1.20
N ASN A 47 9.54 17.53 -1.84
CA ASN A 47 9.62 17.59 -3.31
C ASN A 47 9.82 16.20 -3.92
N TYR A 48 10.67 15.37 -3.31
CA TYR A 48 10.86 13.98 -3.71
C TYR A 48 9.56 13.17 -3.59
N SER A 49 8.84 13.29 -2.47
CA SER A 49 7.55 12.63 -2.26
C SER A 49 6.49 13.05 -3.27
N VAL A 50 6.40 14.34 -3.60
CA VAL A 50 5.48 14.85 -4.64
C VAL A 50 5.85 14.27 -6.01
N ALA A 51 7.12 14.28 -6.40
CA ALA A 51 7.57 13.72 -7.68
C ALA A 51 7.31 12.20 -7.75
N CYS A 52 7.63 11.47 -6.68
CA CYS A 52 7.36 10.05 -6.52
C CYS A 52 5.86 9.75 -6.68
N CYS A 53 5.00 10.48 -5.96
CA CYS A 53 3.55 10.30 -6.00
C CYS A 53 2.97 10.66 -7.38
N ALA A 54 3.50 11.67 -8.07
CA ALA A 54 3.09 12.02 -9.42
C ALA A 54 3.42 10.92 -10.44
N ILE A 55 4.61 10.31 -10.34
CA ILE A 55 4.99 9.16 -11.18
C ILE A 55 4.05 7.97 -10.91
N LEU A 56 3.78 7.67 -9.64
CA LEU A 56 2.89 6.57 -9.25
C LEU A 56 1.45 6.81 -9.72
N PHE A 57 0.97 8.05 -9.63
CA PHE A 57 -0.31 8.46 -10.19
C PHE A 57 -0.35 8.21 -11.71
N LEU A 58 0.66 8.64 -12.47
CA LEU A 58 0.72 8.41 -13.93
C LEU A 58 0.75 6.91 -14.27
N LEU A 59 1.54 6.11 -13.55
CA LEU A 59 1.57 4.65 -13.72
C LEU A 59 0.20 4.02 -13.43
N SER A 60 -0.53 4.52 -12.42
CA SER A 60 -1.87 4.04 -12.10
C SER A 60 -2.90 4.40 -13.17
N VAL A 61 -2.83 5.61 -13.75
CA VAL A 61 -3.66 6.03 -14.89
C VAL A 61 -3.41 5.13 -16.09
N LEU A 62 -2.14 4.86 -16.42
CA LEU A 62 -1.79 3.93 -17.49
C LEU A 62 -2.34 2.53 -17.22
N GLY A 63 -2.20 2.02 -16.00
CA GLY A 63 -2.76 0.73 -15.59
C GLY A 63 -4.28 0.67 -15.81
N VAL A 64 -5.03 1.64 -15.30
CA VAL A 64 -6.49 1.73 -15.49
C VAL A 64 -6.86 1.83 -16.97
N PHE A 65 -6.14 2.65 -17.75
CA PHE A 65 -6.37 2.82 -19.17
C PHE A 65 -6.18 1.51 -19.95
N PHE A 66 -5.08 0.79 -19.68
CA PHE A 66 -4.79 -0.49 -20.33
C PHE A 66 -5.80 -1.58 -19.98
N HIS A 67 -6.28 -1.63 -18.74
CA HIS A 67 -7.33 -2.58 -18.35
C HIS A 67 -8.72 -2.22 -18.93
N SER A 68 -8.97 -0.94 -19.24
CA SER A 68 -10.25 -0.48 -19.80
C SER A 68 -10.42 -0.81 -21.29
N ARG A 69 -9.33 -1.16 -21.99
CA ARG A 69 -9.34 -1.47 -23.43
C ARG A 69 -9.02 -2.96 -23.64
N PRO A 70 -10.00 -3.80 -24.05
CA PRO A 70 -9.79 -5.24 -24.23
C PRO A 70 -8.65 -5.60 -25.20
N LEU A 71 -8.45 -4.77 -26.23
CA LEU A 71 -7.38 -4.96 -27.21
C LEU A 71 -5.98 -4.77 -26.62
N LEU A 72 -5.82 -3.82 -25.69
CA LEU A 72 -4.53 -3.54 -25.03
C LEU A 72 -4.28 -4.42 -23.81
N SER A 73 -5.37 -4.89 -23.18
CA SER A 73 -5.33 -5.80 -22.05
C SER A 73 -4.47 -7.04 -22.33
N GLY A 74 -4.54 -7.61 -23.55
CA GLY A 74 -3.74 -8.78 -23.93
C GLY A 74 -2.23 -8.53 -24.01
N LEU A 75 -1.79 -7.28 -24.20
CA LEU A 75 -0.37 -6.92 -24.27
C LEU A 75 0.28 -6.75 -22.91
N ILE A 76 -0.50 -6.49 -21.87
CA ILE A 76 0.02 -6.09 -20.56
C ILE A 76 -0.34 -7.10 -19.49
N ILE A 77 -1.59 -7.54 -19.44
CA ILE A 77 -2.06 -8.45 -18.40
C ILE A 77 -1.37 -9.81 -18.53
N GLY A 78 -0.74 -10.25 -17.45
CA GLY A 78 0.01 -11.50 -17.35
C GLY A 78 1.44 -11.42 -17.89
N THR A 79 1.89 -10.27 -18.40
CA THR A 79 3.23 -10.14 -18.97
C THR A 79 4.30 -9.79 -17.93
N ARG A 80 5.57 -9.84 -18.36
CA ARG A 80 6.70 -9.38 -17.55
C ARG A 80 6.64 -7.87 -17.26
N ILE A 81 6.00 -7.08 -18.13
CA ILE A 81 5.88 -5.64 -17.98
C ILE A 81 4.98 -5.32 -16.79
N GLU A 82 3.80 -5.95 -16.69
CA GLU A 82 2.90 -5.77 -15.54
C GLU A 82 3.62 -6.07 -14.22
N ARG A 83 4.41 -7.15 -14.17
CA ARG A 83 5.20 -7.51 -12.99
C ARG A 83 6.17 -6.41 -12.56
N VAL A 84 6.95 -5.91 -13.51
CA VAL A 84 7.96 -4.87 -13.25
C VAL A 84 7.25 -3.60 -12.79
N THR A 85 6.15 -3.22 -13.45
CA THR A 85 5.36 -2.04 -13.06
C THR A 85 4.83 -2.18 -11.63
N ILE A 86 4.19 -3.29 -11.27
CA ILE A 86 3.65 -3.50 -9.91
C ILE A 86 4.78 -3.52 -8.86
N PHE A 87 5.93 -4.13 -9.18
CA PHE A 87 7.08 -4.15 -8.29
C PHE A 87 7.65 -2.74 -8.04
N VAL A 88 7.91 -1.98 -9.10
CA VAL A 88 8.39 -0.59 -9.00
C VAL A 88 7.38 0.26 -8.24
N LEU A 89 6.10 0.13 -8.56
CA LEU A 89 5.01 0.85 -7.90
C LEU A 89 4.98 0.55 -6.39
N THR A 90 5.08 -0.71 -5.99
CA THR A 90 5.07 -1.10 -4.57
C THR A 90 6.32 -0.62 -3.83
N ALA A 91 7.50 -0.67 -4.48
CA ALA A 91 8.76 -0.21 -3.89
C ALA A 91 8.81 1.32 -3.69
N PHE A 92 8.34 2.07 -4.68
CA PHE A 92 8.24 3.53 -4.56
C PHE A 92 7.18 3.94 -3.54
N TRP A 93 6.05 3.21 -3.48
CA TRP A 93 4.99 3.48 -2.51
C TRP A 93 5.42 3.16 -1.07
N SER A 94 6.21 2.12 -0.83
CA SER A 94 6.76 1.84 0.50
C SER A 94 7.75 2.92 0.96
N ALA A 95 8.60 3.42 0.06
CA ALA A 95 9.46 4.56 0.32
C ALA A 95 8.65 5.82 0.65
N LEU A 96 7.56 6.07 -0.10
CA LEU A 96 6.65 7.19 0.15
C LEU A 96 6.02 7.11 1.55
N VAL A 97 5.51 5.94 1.95
CA VAL A 97 4.95 5.73 3.30
C VAL A 97 6.00 5.98 4.39
N GLY A 98 7.24 5.53 4.16
CA GLY A 98 8.35 5.79 5.09
C GLY A 98 8.61 7.29 5.28
N ILE A 99 8.66 8.06 4.19
CA ILE A 99 8.88 9.51 4.24
C ILE A 99 7.69 10.24 4.89
N VAL A 100 6.47 9.87 4.52
CA VAL A 100 5.23 10.47 5.02
C VAL A 100 5.04 10.22 6.51
N SER A 101 5.42 9.03 6.99
CA SER A 101 5.28 8.64 8.41
C SER A 101 6.41 9.15 9.30
N ASP A 102 7.48 9.70 8.73
CA ASP A 102 8.63 10.20 9.49
C ASP A 102 8.28 11.49 10.25
N THR A 103 8.34 11.41 11.58
CA THR A 103 8.04 12.52 12.51
C THR A 103 9.02 13.68 12.38
N ARG A 104 10.21 13.46 11.78
CA ARG A 104 11.23 14.50 11.59
C ARG A 104 10.85 15.51 10.51
N HIS A 105 10.00 15.11 9.56
CA HIS A 105 9.63 15.95 8.42
C HIS A 105 8.31 16.69 8.61
N GLY A 106 7.50 16.32 9.60
CA GLY A 106 6.25 17.03 9.88
C GLY A 106 5.18 16.88 8.79
N LEU A 107 5.31 15.91 7.86
CA LEU A 107 4.43 15.80 6.71
C LEU A 107 3.04 15.30 7.09
N ALA A 108 2.96 14.12 7.71
CA ALA A 108 1.71 13.56 8.21
C ALA A 108 1.72 13.30 9.72
N THR A 109 2.90 13.25 10.33
CA THR A 109 3.08 13.10 11.77
C THR A 109 3.84 14.30 12.32
N ASP A 110 3.48 14.74 13.53
CA ASP A 110 4.17 15.79 14.26
C ASP A 110 5.40 15.24 15.01
N SER A 111 6.17 16.14 15.64
CA SER A 111 7.36 15.77 16.43
C SER A 111 7.05 14.93 17.67
N PHE A 112 5.81 14.93 18.14
CA PHE A 112 5.33 14.13 19.28
C PHE A 112 4.78 12.76 18.84
N GLY A 113 4.76 12.48 17.54
CA GLY A 113 4.18 11.26 16.96
C GLY A 113 2.66 11.32 16.76
N GLY A 114 2.03 12.47 16.99
CA GLY A 114 0.63 12.71 16.63
C GLY A 114 0.44 12.82 15.12
N ILE A 115 -0.77 12.51 14.64
CA ILE A 115 -1.10 12.59 13.21
C ILE A 115 -1.59 14.01 12.90
N SER A 116 -0.77 14.81 12.20
CA SER A 116 -1.09 16.20 11.82
C SER A 116 -1.90 16.27 10.52
N ASN A 117 -1.64 15.38 9.56
CA ASN A 117 -2.40 15.25 8.32
C ASN A 117 -2.94 13.82 8.19
N GLY A 118 -4.16 13.62 8.71
CA GLY A 118 -4.82 12.32 8.72
C GLY A 118 -5.05 11.75 7.32
N ASN A 119 -5.44 12.60 6.35
CA ASN A 119 -5.67 12.16 4.98
C ASN A 119 -4.37 11.60 4.39
N LEU A 120 -3.29 12.37 4.44
CA LEU A 120 -1.99 11.93 3.91
C LEU A 120 -1.51 10.64 4.59
N TYR A 121 -1.67 10.54 5.92
CA TYR A 121 -1.30 9.33 6.67
C TYR A 121 -2.12 8.11 6.23
N TYR A 122 -3.45 8.14 6.35
CA TYR A 122 -4.28 6.96 6.09
C TYR A 122 -4.32 6.57 4.61
N PHE A 123 -4.37 7.54 3.69
CA PHE A 123 -4.40 7.22 2.25
C PHE A 123 -3.05 6.71 1.74
N SER A 124 -1.92 7.14 2.30
CA SER A 124 -0.61 6.55 1.95
C SER A 124 -0.51 5.08 2.40
N TRP A 125 -0.94 4.75 3.61
CA TRP A 125 -1.02 3.36 4.08
C TRP A 125 -2.04 2.52 3.28
N GLY A 126 -3.21 3.09 2.94
CA GLY A 126 -4.20 2.46 2.08
C GLY A 126 -3.67 2.17 0.67
N GLY A 127 -2.89 3.10 0.11
CA GLY A 127 -2.16 2.90 -1.14
C GLY A 127 -1.15 1.74 -1.06
N LEU A 128 -0.45 1.58 0.07
CA LEU A 128 0.48 0.47 0.24
C LEU A 128 -0.25 -0.87 0.32
N ALA A 129 -1.34 -0.93 1.08
CA ALA A 129 -2.17 -2.12 1.20
C ALA A 129 -2.77 -2.55 -0.16
N THR A 130 -3.21 -1.58 -0.96
CA THR A 130 -3.72 -1.84 -2.32
C THR A 130 -2.61 -2.25 -3.29
N GLY A 131 -1.40 -1.69 -3.18
CA GLY A 131 -0.22 -2.14 -3.92
C GLY A 131 0.17 -3.59 -3.60
N VAL A 132 0.18 -3.97 -2.32
CA VAL A 132 0.40 -5.37 -1.89
C VAL A 132 -0.71 -6.29 -2.39
N SER A 133 -1.96 -5.82 -2.42
CA SER A 133 -3.09 -6.58 -2.97
C SER A 133 -2.95 -6.79 -4.48
N LEU A 134 -2.51 -5.77 -5.23
CA LEU A 134 -2.16 -5.88 -6.65
C LEU A 134 -1.07 -6.93 -6.88
N MET A 135 0.02 -6.86 -6.11
CA MET A 135 1.12 -7.83 -6.18
C MET A 135 0.62 -9.25 -5.89
N SER A 136 -0.18 -9.43 -4.84
CA SER A 136 -0.74 -10.72 -4.47
C SER A 136 -1.67 -11.28 -5.57
N SER A 137 -2.50 -10.42 -6.16
CA SER A 137 -3.37 -10.78 -7.28
C SER A 137 -2.56 -11.20 -8.51
N TYR A 138 -1.48 -10.48 -8.83
CA TYR A 138 -0.56 -10.84 -9.91
C TYR A 138 0.08 -12.20 -9.66
N VAL A 139 0.66 -12.41 -8.46
CA VAL A 139 1.30 -13.68 -8.09
C VAL A 139 0.32 -14.85 -8.17
N ARG A 140 -0.91 -14.67 -7.67
CA ARG A 140 -1.97 -15.67 -7.78
C ARG A 140 -2.29 -16.02 -9.24
N SER A 141 -2.35 -15.02 -10.11
CA SER A 141 -2.67 -15.23 -11.53
C SER A 141 -1.55 -15.92 -12.32
N VAL A 142 -0.28 -15.68 -11.97
CA VAL A 142 0.86 -16.17 -12.75
C VAL A 142 1.43 -17.47 -12.19
N LEU A 143 1.50 -17.61 -10.86
CA LEU A 143 2.04 -18.81 -10.22
C LEU A 143 0.95 -19.82 -9.84
N GLY A 144 -0.34 -19.44 -9.89
CA GLY A 144 -1.44 -20.28 -9.41
C GLY A 144 -1.45 -20.49 -7.89
N ILE A 145 -0.56 -19.82 -7.16
CA ILE A 145 -0.45 -19.93 -5.70
C ILE A 145 -1.49 -19.01 -5.06
N ASP A 146 -2.46 -19.59 -4.35
CA ASP A 146 -3.40 -18.82 -3.54
C ASP A 146 -2.73 -18.38 -2.23
N LEU A 147 -1.94 -17.30 -2.31
CA LEU A 147 -1.26 -16.69 -1.16
C LEU A 147 -2.23 -16.35 -0.03
N THR A 148 -3.48 -15.98 -0.35
CA THR A 148 -4.48 -15.61 0.66
C THR A 148 -4.83 -16.80 1.54
N GLU A 149 -5.03 -17.98 0.93
CA GLU A 149 -5.37 -19.18 1.69
C GLU A 149 -4.17 -19.67 2.51
N GLU A 150 -2.96 -19.63 1.94
CA GLU A 150 -1.72 -19.95 2.65
C GLU A 150 -1.48 -19.01 3.85
N LEU A 151 -1.64 -17.69 3.64
CA LEU A 151 -1.53 -16.71 4.72
C LEU A 151 -2.62 -16.90 5.77
N ARG A 152 -3.85 -17.24 5.38
CA ARG A 152 -4.96 -17.51 6.30
C ARG A 152 -4.69 -18.75 7.15
N MET A 153 -4.13 -19.81 6.56
CA MET A 153 -3.70 -20.99 7.30
C MET A 153 -2.58 -20.66 8.29
N ARG A 154 -1.59 -19.86 7.89
CA ARG A 154 -0.50 -19.39 8.78
C ARG A 154 -0.99 -18.45 9.88
N ALA A 155 -1.92 -17.55 9.57
CA ALA A 155 -2.50 -16.61 10.52
C ALA A 155 -3.28 -17.34 11.61
N ARG A 156 -4.07 -18.38 11.26
CA ARG A 156 -4.72 -19.25 12.25
C ARG A 156 -3.70 -19.91 13.18
N ARG A 157 -2.57 -20.38 12.65
CA ARG A 157 -1.50 -20.98 13.45
C ARG A 157 -0.84 -19.96 14.39
N LEU A 158 -0.61 -18.74 13.91
CA LEU A 158 -0.06 -17.65 14.72
C LEU A 158 -1.03 -17.25 15.83
N GLN A 159 -2.32 -17.08 15.49
CA GLN A 159 -3.37 -16.76 16.46
C GLN A 159 -3.45 -17.82 17.56
N TYR A 160 -3.34 -19.10 17.20
CA TYR A 160 -3.24 -20.19 18.17
C TYR A 160 -2.00 -20.07 19.07
N SER A 161 -0.85 -19.69 18.50
CA SER A 161 0.40 -19.48 19.25
C SER A 161 0.30 -18.30 20.22
N VAL A 162 -0.36 -17.21 19.82
CA VAL A 162 -0.63 -16.04 20.67
C VAL A 162 -1.56 -16.42 21.82
N TRP A 163 -2.62 -17.19 21.54
CA TRP A 163 -3.52 -17.69 22.58
C TRP A 163 -2.79 -18.59 23.59
N LEU A 164 -1.95 -19.51 23.12
CA LEU A 164 -1.11 -20.34 24.00
C LEU A 164 -0.11 -19.50 24.83
N GLY A 165 0.47 -18.45 24.24
CA GLY A 165 1.33 -17.51 24.96
C GLY A 165 0.57 -16.78 26.07
N ALA A 166 -0.64 -16.28 25.77
CA ALA A 166 -1.50 -15.60 26.72
C ALA A 166 -1.92 -16.51 27.89
N THR A 167 -2.33 -17.75 27.61
CA THR A 167 -2.72 -18.70 28.67
C THR A 167 -1.54 -19.07 29.58
N ARG A 168 -0.33 -19.23 29.02
CA ARG A 168 0.89 -19.46 29.80
C ARG A 168 1.22 -18.28 30.72
N SER A 169 1.10 -17.05 30.24
CA SER A 169 1.34 -15.86 31.07
C SER A 169 0.35 -15.77 32.25
N ILE A 170 -0.92 -16.12 32.03
CA ILE A 170 -1.94 -16.15 33.09
C ILE A 170 -1.61 -17.23 34.13
N GLN A 171 -1.18 -18.41 33.68
CA GLN A 171 -0.78 -19.51 34.58
C GLN A 171 0.43 -19.10 35.44
N MET A 172 1.47 -18.51 34.84
CA MET A 172 2.65 -18.03 35.58
C MET A 172 2.30 -16.94 36.60
N GLY A 173 1.42 -16.00 36.23
CA GLY A 173 0.92 -14.97 37.15
C GLY A 173 0.12 -15.54 38.32
N SER A 174 -0.63 -16.63 38.10
CA SER A 174 -1.42 -17.29 39.13
C SER A 174 -0.55 -18.06 40.13
N SER A 175 0.58 -18.61 39.68
CA SER A 175 1.55 -19.32 40.54
C SER A 175 2.42 -18.39 41.39
N ALA A 176 2.61 -17.13 41.00
CA ALA A 176 3.44 -16.16 41.74
C ALA A 176 2.83 -15.72 43.09
N ARG A 177 1.56 -16.09 43.38
CA ARG A 177 0.84 -15.70 44.59
C ARG A 177 0.94 -16.70 45.76
N LEU A 178 1.75 -17.76 45.61
CA LEU A 178 1.91 -18.84 46.59
C LEU A 178 3.30 -18.87 47.26
N LEU A 179 4.12 -17.83 47.07
CA LEU A 179 5.38 -17.57 47.78
C LEU A 179 5.23 -16.26 48.56
#